data_AF-A0A1W7ABU9-F1
#
_entry.id   AF-A0A1W7ABU9-F1
#
_cell.length_a   1.000
_cell.length_b   1.000
_cell.length_c   1.000
_cell.angle_alpha   90.00
_cell.angle_beta   90.00
_cell.angle_gamma   90.00
#
_symmetry.space_group_name_H-M   'P 1'
#
loop_
_entity.id
_entity.type
_entity.pdbx_description
1 polymer ?
#
loop_
_entity_poly.entity_id
_entity_poly.type
_entity_poly.pdbx_seq_one_letter_code
_entity_poly.pdbx_strand_id
1 'polypeptide(L)' 'MYVKNNNEVHVSFLSGRSVTYSDVQKVDTDIDYSMYQITDKYNCQSFIDSKVIEFIEFGGDVEIIEH' A
#
# COMPACT_ATOMS: atom_id res chain seq x y z
N MET A 1 -18.58 3.15 13.85
CA MET A 1 -18.14 2.47 12.62
C MET A 1 -16.94 3.24 12.12
N TYR A 2 -15.75 2.65 12.12
CA TYR A 2 -14.57 3.29 11.54
C TYR A 2 -14.78 3.35 10.03
N VAL A 3 -15.00 4.55 9.50
CA VAL A 3 -15.10 4.76 8.06
C VAL A 3 -13.69 4.58 7.54
N LYS A 4 -13.42 3.40 6.97
CA LYS A 4 -12.17 3.14 6.25
C LYS A 4 -12.11 4.17 5.12
N ASN A 5 -11.10 5.03 5.11
CA ASN A 5 -10.91 5.93 3.97
C ASN A 5 -10.61 5.06 2.76
N ASN A 6 -11.31 5.33 1.66
CA ASN A 6 -11.17 4.51 0.46
C ASN A 6 -9.80 4.67 -0.23
N ASN A 7 -9.04 5.73 0.10
CA ASN A 7 -7.71 6.04 -0.45
C ASN A 7 -6.58 5.75 0.56
N GLU A 8 -6.75 4.74 1.40
CA GLU A 8 -5.71 4.31 2.34
C GLU A 8 -5.11 2.97 1.95
N VAL A 9 -3.82 2.80 2.24
CA VAL A 9 -3.13 1.50 2.19
C VAL A 9 -2.57 1.21 3.56
N HIS A 10 -3.00 0.11 4.15
CA HIS A 10 -2.51 -0.35 5.44
C HIS A 10 -1.52 -1.48 5.23
N VAL A 11 -0.33 -1.34 5.84
CA VAL A 11 0.74 -2.33 5.76
C VAL A 11 1.11 -2.73 7.16
N SER A 12 1.00 -4.02 7.47
CA SER A 12 1.60 -4.60 8.66
C SER A 12 2.83 -5.39 8.29
N PHE A 13 3.89 -5.20 9.07
CA PHE A 13 5.20 -5.79 8.85
C PHE A 13 5.41 -6.98 9.78
N LEU A 14 6.19 -7.96 9.34
CA LEU A 14 6.59 -9.13 10.14
C LEU A 14 7.28 -8.76 11.46
N SER A 15 7.78 -7.52 11.58
CA SER A 15 8.33 -6.97 12.83
C SER A 15 7.28 -6.64 13.91
N GLY A 16 5.98 -6.76 13.60
CA GLY A 16 4.87 -6.34 14.45
C GLY A 16 4.55 -4.84 14.39
N ARG A 17 5.25 -4.08 13.53
CA ARG A 17 4.94 -2.68 13.24
C ARG A 17 3.87 -2.60 12.15
N SER A 18 3.11 -1.50 12.14
CA SER A 18 2.20 -1.20 11.04
C SER A 18 2.30 0.28 10.64
N VAL A 19 1.99 0.55 9.38
CA VAL A 19 1.95 1.89 8.79
C VAL A 19 0.68 2.00 7.95
N THR A 20 0.02 3.15 8.03
CA THR A 20 -1.07 3.52 7.14
C THR A 20 -0.62 4.67 6.25
N TYR A 21 -0.69 4.45 4.94
CA TYR A 21 -0.51 5.48 3.94
C TYR A 21 -1.89 6.06 3.61
N SER A 22 -2.04 7.37 3.73
CA SER A 22 -3.27 8.09 3.39
C SER A 22 -3.14 8.78 2.05
N ASP A 23 -4.28 9.14 1.45
CA ASP A 23 -4.34 9.83 0.15
C ASP A 23 -3.63 9.08 -0.98
N VAL A 24 -3.60 7.74 -0.90
CA VAL A 24 -3.01 6.88 -1.93
C VAL A 24 -3.88 6.92 -3.18
N GLN A 25 -3.24 7.20 -4.32
CA GLN A 25 -3.88 7.16 -5.63
C GLN A 25 -3.64 5.82 -6.31
N LYS A 26 -2.40 5.34 -6.26
CA LYS A 26 -2.00 4.11 -6.94
C LYS A 26 -0.95 3.32 -6.19
N VAL A 27 -0.97 2.01 -6.41
CA VAL A 27 0.07 1.07 -6.01
C VAL A 27 0.52 0.31 -7.25
N ASP A 28 1.79 0.46 -7.60
CA ASP A 28 2.44 -0.35 -8.64
C ASP A 28 3.10 -1.57 -7.98
N THR A 29 2.96 -2.75 -8.58
CA THR A 29 3.63 -3.98 -8.15
C THR A 29 4.02 -4.85 -9.35
N ASP A 30 5.10 -5.61 -9.20
CA ASP A 30 5.55 -6.57 -10.23
C ASP A 30 4.69 -7.85 -10.21
N ILE A 31 4.67 -8.64 -11.29
CA ILE A 31 3.99 -9.95 -11.40
C ILE A 31 4.24 -10.88 -10.19
N ASP A 32 5.47 -10.87 -9.66
CA ASP A 32 5.85 -11.72 -8.53
C ASP A 32 5.47 -11.12 -7.16
N TYR A 33 4.80 -9.96 -7.16
CA TYR A 33 4.45 -9.15 -5.99
C TYR A 33 5.65 -8.90 -5.07
N SER A 34 6.84 -8.77 -5.65
CA SER A 34 8.09 -8.73 -4.90
C SER A 34 8.28 -7.37 -4.19
N MET A 35 7.73 -6.32 -4.77
CA MET A 35 7.82 -4.94 -4.29
C MET A 35 6.50 -4.21 -4.53
N TYR A 36 6.17 -3.30 -3.61
CA TYR A 36 5.04 -2.38 -3.72
C TYR A 36 5.56 -0.94 -3.77
N GLN A 37 5.19 -0.21 -4.81
CA GLN A 37 5.41 1.23 -4.91
C GLN A 37 4.08 1.96 -4.68
N ILE A 38 3.96 2.57 -3.51
CA ILE A 38 2.79 3.34 -3.10
C ILE A 38 2.98 4.79 -3.54
N THR A 39 2.05 5.34 -4.29
CA THR A 39 2.06 6.75 -4.74
C THR A 39 0.85 7.50 -4.16
N ASP A 40 1.11 8.59 -3.45
CA ASP A 40 0.07 9.46 -2.90
C ASP A 40 -0.38 10.55 -3.89
N LYS A 41 -1.44 11.30 -3.53
CA LYS A 41 -1.96 12.42 -4.33
C LYS A 41 -0.99 13.57 -4.56
N TYR A 42 0.10 13.63 -3.79
CA TYR A 42 1.16 14.62 -3.92
C TYR A 42 2.33 14.10 -4.78
N ASN A 43 2.18 12.92 -5.39
CA ASN A 43 3.21 12.18 -6.11
C ASN A 43 4.42 11.77 -5.23
N CYS A 44 4.26 11.72 -3.91
CA CYS A 44 5.26 11.11 -3.06
C CYS A 44 5.21 9.58 -3.23
N GLN A 45 6.39 8.97 -3.33
CA GLN A 45 6.52 7.54 -3.56
C GLN A 45 7.16 6.86 -2.35
N SER A 46 6.57 5.75 -1.93
CA SER A 46 7.12 4.86 -0.91
C SER A 46 7.29 3.47 -1.49
N PHE A 47 8.44 2.87 -1.24
CA PHE A 47 8.79 1.54 -1.75
C PHE A 47 8.87 0.56 -0.59
N ILE A 48 8.21 -0.59 -0.73
CA ILE A 48 8.16 -1.61 0.31
C ILE A 48 8.46 -2.98 -0.30
N ASP A 49 9.45 -3.67 0.25
CA ASP A 49 9.74 -5.06 -0.10
C ASP A 49 8.68 -5.98 0.51
N SER A 50 8.07 -6.83 -0.31
CA SER A 50 7.07 -7.80 0.13
C SER A 50 7.58 -8.77 1.20
N LYS A 51 8.89 -9.06 1.23
CA LYS A 51 9.52 -9.98 2.19
C LYS A 51 9.41 -9.52 3.64
N VAL A 52 9.18 -8.22 3.87
CA VAL A 52 9.00 -7.67 5.21
C VAL A 52 7.54 -7.45 5.58
N ILE A 53 6.62 -7.63 4.64
CA ILE A 53 5.18 -7.44 4.82
C ILE A 53 4.58 -8.74 5.37
N GLU A 54 3.79 -8.61 6.44
CA GLU A 54 2.93 -9.68 6.93
C GLU A 54 1.59 -9.69 6.19
N PHE A 55 0.97 -8.51 6.08
CA PHE A 55 -0.20 -8.32 5.24
C PHE A 55 -0.28 -6.87 4.73
N ILE A 56 -0.90 -6.70 3.56
CA ILE A 56 -1.21 -5.40 2.98
C ILE A 56 -2.69 -5.35 2.61
N GLU A 57 -3.34 -4.24 2.95
CA GLU A 57 -4.75 -4.01 2.71
C GLU A 57 -4.95 -2.69 1.96
N PHE A 58 -5.64 -2.77 0.82
CA PHE A 58 -5.92 -1.62 -0.03
C PHE A 58 -7.32 -1.06 0.25
N GLY A 59 -7.46 0.26 0.20
CA GLY A 59 -8.72 0.96 0.17
C GLY A 59 -9.42 0.78 -1.19
N GLY A 60 -10.74 0.94 -1.21
CA GLY A 60 -11.56 0.65 -2.39
C GLY A 60 -11.31 1.55 -3.61
N ASP A 61 -10.74 2.75 -3.40
CA ASP A 61 -10.47 3.75 -4.44
C ASP A 61 -8.96 3.82 -4.79
N VAL A 62 -8.15 2.89 -4.27
CA VAL A 62 -6.73 2.77 -4.63
C VAL A 62 -6.61 1.98 -5.92
N GLU A 63 -5.99 2.59 -6.94
CA GLU A 63 -5.67 1.89 -8.19
C GLU A 63 -4.50 0.94 -7.98
N ILE A 64 -4.64 -0.33 -8.39
CA ILE A 64 -3.57 -1.33 -8.31
C ILE A 64 -3.12 -1.65 -9.74
N ILE A 65 -1.84 -1.44 -10.01
CA ILE A 65 -1.23 -1.66 -11.33
C ILE A 65 -0.22 -2.78 -11.21
N GLU A 66 -0.43 -3.85 -11.99
CA GLU A 66 0.40 -5.05 -12.02
C GLU A 66 1.20 -5.08 -13.34
N HIS A 67 2.52 -5.31 -13.25
CA HIS A 67 3.46 -5.29 -14.38
C HIS A 67 4.11 -6.63 -14.66
#